data_AF-A0A812FTU7-F1
#
_entry.id   AF-A0A812FTU7-F1
#
_cell.length_a   1.000
_cell.length_b   1.000
_cell.length_c   1.000
_cell.angle_alpha   90.00
_cell.angle_beta   90.00
_cell.angle_gamma   90.00
#
_symmetry.space_group_name_H-M   'P 1'
#
loop_
_entity.id
_entity.type
_entity.pdbx_description
1 polymer ?
#
loop_
_entity_poly.entity_id
_entity_poly.type
_entity_poly.pdbx_seq_one_letter_code
_entity_poly.pdbx_strand_id
1 'polypeptide(L)'
;MSTIISDEEYAELVGFVRLFLQGKDKQVLEQLIEKMEVASQQLRFEDAAKFRDQIQAIRRVQEQQYVSEDSMDDMDVLGFAQENGIACIHILMIRQGKVLGSRSHFPKIPQNTSQQEVFDSFLTQYYLSHNEARTIPSRIILNQELGGDIEPIQQALSEVAGRKVQFHTSPTGSRGRYLKLSNTNALTAITTKINHKMTINQRFKALREVLGMETIARMECFDISHTMGESTIASCVVFNSEGPVKQEYRRYNITGITGGDDYAAMGQALERRYSKQLDVEKIPDIIFIDGGKGQLNRAHEIISQYWGDWPKRPTMIGIAKGVTRKPGLETLITVDGEEFNLPSDAPALHLIQHIRDESHNHAIAGHRAKRGKTRRTSALEGIEGVGPKRRQALLKYMGGLQELKRASVEEIAKVPGISHSLAEIIFQALKQ
;
A
#
# COMPACT_ATOMS: atom_id res chain seq x y z
N MET A 1 24.33 -17.76 -29.07
CA MET A 1 23.06 -18.05 -29.76
C MET A 1 21.95 -17.42 -28.93
N SER A 2 21.05 -16.65 -29.56
CA SER A 2 20.15 -15.70 -28.91
C SER A 2 19.28 -16.33 -27.83
N THR A 3 19.47 -15.87 -26.59
CA THR A 3 18.72 -16.20 -25.38
C THR A 3 17.33 -15.53 -25.34
N ILE A 4 16.67 -15.40 -26.49
CA ILE A 4 15.40 -14.69 -26.61
C ILE A 4 14.36 -15.71 -27.06
N ILE A 5 13.39 -15.94 -26.18
CA ILE A 5 12.20 -16.75 -26.45
C ILE A 5 11.38 -16.09 -27.56
N SER A 6 10.81 -16.88 -28.47
CA SER A 6 9.91 -16.34 -29.49
C SER A 6 8.60 -15.85 -28.87
N ASP A 7 7.92 -14.91 -29.52
CA ASP A 7 6.63 -14.40 -29.05
C ASP A 7 5.57 -15.51 -28.96
N GLU A 8 5.66 -16.52 -29.83
CA GLU A 8 4.78 -17.70 -29.83
C GLU A 8 5.05 -18.59 -28.61
N GLU A 9 6.30 -18.93 -28.34
CA GLU A 9 6.68 -19.71 -27.15
C GLU A 9 6.34 -18.96 -25.86
N TYR A 10 6.50 -17.64 -25.84
CA TYR A 10 6.13 -16.81 -24.70
C TYR A 10 4.61 -16.78 -24.48
N ALA A 11 3.83 -16.56 -25.54
CA ALA A 11 2.37 -16.56 -25.47
C ALA A 11 1.83 -17.90 -24.97
N GLU A 12 2.46 -19.00 -25.39
CA GLU A 12 2.10 -20.33 -24.96
C GLU A 12 2.42 -20.59 -23.47
N LEU A 13 3.60 -20.17 -23.00
CA LEU A 13 3.93 -20.21 -21.56
C LEU A 13 2.95 -19.39 -20.73
N VAL A 14 2.57 -18.20 -21.21
CA VAL A 14 1.53 -17.38 -20.56
C VAL A 14 0.19 -18.12 -20.54
N GLY A 15 -0.14 -18.86 -21.60
CA GLY A 15 -1.30 -19.74 -21.67
C GLY A 15 -1.27 -20.82 -20.57
N PHE A 16 -0.16 -21.54 -20.42
CA PHE A 16 0.01 -22.54 -19.36
C PHE A 16 -0.09 -21.93 -17.96
N VAL A 17 0.54 -20.78 -17.72
CA VAL A 17 0.44 -20.07 -16.44
C VAL A 17 -0.99 -19.66 -16.14
N ARG A 18 -1.73 -19.17 -17.15
CA ARG A 18 -3.15 -18.80 -16.98
C ARG A 18 -4.02 -20.00 -16.64
N LEU A 19 -3.83 -21.12 -17.34
CA LEU A 19 -4.57 -22.37 -17.07
C LEU A 19 -4.25 -22.92 -15.67
N PHE A 20 -2.99 -22.89 -15.28
CA PHE A 20 -2.54 -23.31 -13.95
C PHE A 20 -3.12 -22.44 -12.84
N LEU A 21 -3.09 -21.11 -12.98
CA LEU A 21 -3.71 -20.19 -12.00
C LEU A 21 -5.23 -20.33 -11.91
N GLN A 22 -5.88 -20.84 -12.97
CA GLN A 22 -7.30 -21.19 -12.97
C GLN A 22 -7.59 -22.58 -12.38
N GLY A 23 -6.56 -23.33 -11.95
CA GLY A 23 -6.68 -24.68 -11.39
C GLY A 23 -6.95 -25.77 -12.43
N LYS A 24 -6.69 -25.51 -13.72
CA LYS A 24 -6.85 -26.48 -14.81
C LYS A 24 -5.60 -27.34 -15.01
N ASP A 25 -5.04 -27.82 -13.90
CA ASP A 25 -3.71 -28.42 -13.87
C ASP A 25 -3.61 -29.70 -14.70
N LYS A 26 -4.68 -30.51 -14.74
CA LYS A 26 -4.75 -31.72 -15.57
C LYS A 26 -4.58 -31.40 -17.05
N GLN A 27 -5.22 -30.32 -17.52
CA GLN A 27 -5.13 -29.86 -18.90
C GLN A 27 -3.72 -29.37 -19.25
N VAL A 28 -3.05 -28.68 -18.32
CA VAL A 28 -1.65 -28.25 -18.50
C VAL A 28 -0.71 -29.46 -18.55
N LEU A 29 -0.91 -30.44 -17.67
CA LEU A 29 -0.11 -31.66 -17.64
C LEU A 29 -0.26 -32.48 -18.92
N GLU A 30 -1.48 -32.67 -19.42
CA GLU A 30 -1.73 -33.39 -20.67
C GLU A 30 -0.99 -32.75 -21.85
N GLN A 31 -1.04 -31.42 -21.98
CA GLN A 31 -0.37 -30.69 -23.06
C GLN A 31 1.17 -30.73 -22.93
N LEU A 32 1.72 -30.69 -21.71
CA LEU A 32 3.16 -30.82 -21.49
C LEU A 32 3.66 -32.24 -21.76
N ILE A 33 2.87 -33.28 -21.44
CA ILE A 33 3.19 -34.68 -21.72
C ILE A 33 3.22 -34.91 -23.23
N GLU A 34 2.20 -34.44 -23.96
CA GLU A 34 2.15 -34.54 -25.42
C GLU A 34 3.38 -33.87 -26.07
N LYS A 35 3.75 -32.68 -25.61
CA LYS A 35 4.95 -31.96 -26.09
C LYS A 35 6.26 -32.68 -25.77
N MET A 36 6.37 -33.26 -24.58
CA MET A 36 7.52 -34.08 -24.19
C MET A 36 7.66 -35.31 -25.10
N GLU A 37 6.55 -36.00 -25.40
CA GLU A 37 6.53 -37.15 -26.30
C GLU A 37 6.92 -36.77 -27.73
N VAL A 38 6.35 -35.69 -28.27
CA VAL A 38 6.70 -35.17 -29.60
C VAL A 38 8.18 -34.79 -29.69
N ALA A 39 8.72 -34.10 -28.68
CA ALA A 39 10.14 -33.75 -28.62
C ALA A 39 11.03 -35.00 -28.55
N SER A 40 10.63 -36.01 -27.78
CA SER A 40 11.34 -37.29 -27.69
C SER A 40 11.32 -38.06 -29.01
N GLN A 41 10.19 -38.12 -29.72
CA GLN A 41 10.05 -38.76 -31.03
C GLN A 41 10.91 -38.07 -32.10
N GLN A 42 11.07 -36.76 -31.99
CA GLN A 42 11.92 -35.96 -32.88
C GLN A 42 13.41 -35.96 -32.45
N LEU A 43 13.79 -36.79 -31.48
CA LEU A 43 15.15 -36.89 -30.94
C LEU A 43 15.69 -35.57 -30.34
N ARG A 44 14.79 -34.66 -29.92
CA ARG A 44 15.12 -33.38 -29.25
C ARG A 44 15.13 -33.57 -27.73
N PHE A 45 16.14 -34.29 -27.24
CA PHE A 45 16.21 -34.72 -25.84
C PHE A 45 16.33 -33.57 -24.82
N GLU A 46 16.96 -32.45 -25.19
CA GLU A 46 17.04 -31.28 -24.30
C GLU A 46 15.67 -30.64 -24.07
N ASP A 47 14.84 -30.55 -25.10
CA ASP A 47 13.49 -30.01 -25.00
C ASP A 47 12.57 -30.97 -24.24
N ALA A 48 12.69 -32.28 -24.50
CA ALA A 48 11.97 -33.31 -23.73
C ALA A 48 12.35 -33.28 -22.24
N ALA A 49 13.63 -33.06 -21.91
CA ALA A 49 14.08 -32.90 -20.53
C ALA A 49 13.46 -31.66 -19.87
N LYS A 50 13.41 -30.52 -20.56
CA LYS A 50 12.75 -29.30 -20.06
C LYS A 50 11.26 -29.54 -19.76
N PHE A 51 10.52 -30.18 -20.66
CA PHE A 51 9.09 -30.48 -20.42
C PHE A 51 8.90 -31.47 -19.27
N ARG A 52 9.75 -32.50 -19.16
CA ARG A 52 9.74 -33.44 -18.03
C ARG A 52 9.94 -32.71 -16.69
N ASP A 53 10.92 -31.81 -16.64
CA ASP A 53 11.22 -31.07 -15.41
C ASP A 53 10.07 -30.11 -15.04
N GLN A 54 9.40 -29.51 -16.02
CA GLN A 54 8.16 -28.74 -15.81
C GLN A 54 7.00 -29.60 -15.29
N ILE A 55 6.81 -30.80 -15.84
CA ILE A 55 5.80 -31.76 -15.36
C ILE A 55 6.08 -32.12 -13.89
N GLN A 56 7.33 -32.39 -13.53
CA GLN A 56 7.71 -32.69 -12.14
C GLN A 56 7.50 -31.51 -11.20
N ALA A 57 7.82 -30.28 -11.64
CA ALA A 57 7.58 -29.07 -10.86
C ALA A 57 6.08 -28.87 -10.59
N ILE A 58 5.22 -29.05 -11.59
CA ILE A 58 3.77 -28.96 -11.44
C ILE A 58 3.25 -30.04 -10.48
N ARG A 59 3.68 -31.30 -10.64
CA ARG A 59 3.28 -32.40 -9.75
C ARG A 59 3.70 -32.15 -8.30
N ARG A 60 4.89 -31.61 -8.06
CA ARG A 60 5.37 -31.28 -6.70
C ARG A 60 4.53 -30.19 -6.04
N VAL A 61 4.09 -29.19 -6.81
CA VAL A 61 3.17 -28.15 -6.31
C VAL A 61 1.78 -28.75 -6.04
N GLN A 62 1.31 -29.67 -6.90
CA GLN A 62 0.04 -30.39 -6.66
C GLN A 62 0.10 -31.31 -5.44
N GLU A 63 1.20 -32.03 -5.21
CA GLU A 63 1.38 -32.88 -4.03
C GLU A 63 1.38 -32.04 -2.73
N GLN A 64 1.93 -30.83 -2.76
CA GLN A 64 1.78 -29.87 -1.66
C GLN A 64 0.34 -29.37 -1.48
N GLN A 65 -0.47 -29.35 -2.55
CA GLN A 65 -1.89 -28.98 -2.50
C GLN A 65 -2.80 -30.15 -2.08
N TYR A 66 -2.39 -31.40 -2.33
CA TYR A 66 -3.15 -32.64 -2.10
C TYR A 66 -3.32 -33.02 -0.62
N VAL A 67 -2.59 -32.40 0.30
CA VAL A 67 -2.81 -32.54 1.75
C VAL A 67 -4.14 -31.91 2.22
N SER A 68 -5.02 -31.55 1.29
CA SER A 68 -6.25 -30.77 1.47
C SER A 68 -7.49 -31.41 0.83
N GLU A 69 -7.47 -32.71 0.51
CA GLU A 69 -8.60 -33.39 -0.17
C GLU A 69 -9.91 -33.45 0.64
N ASP A 70 -9.91 -33.10 1.93
CA ASP A 70 -11.08 -33.25 2.81
C ASP A 70 -11.95 -32.01 3.04
N SER A 71 -11.78 -30.92 2.26
CA SER A 71 -12.86 -29.92 2.19
C SER A 71 -12.74 -28.96 1.01
N MET A 72 -13.67 -29.10 0.06
CA MET A 72 -14.08 -28.03 -0.87
C MET A 72 -14.82 -26.87 -0.16
N ASP A 73 -14.93 -26.90 1.17
CA ASP A 73 -15.64 -25.90 1.96
C ASP A 73 -14.89 -24.57 2.01
N ASP A 74 -15.65 -23.50 1.81
CA ASP A 74 -15.22 -22.13 2.07
C ASP A 74 -15.20 -21.87 3.57
N MET A 75 -14.02 -21.56 4.11
CA MET A 75 -13.85 -21.31 5.54
C MET A 75 -12.94 -20.11 5.82
N ASP A 76 -13.26 -19.37 6.88
CA ASP A 76 -12.33 -18.40 7.46
C ASP A 76 -11.83 -18.94 8.80
N VAL A 77 -10.52 -18.88 9.01
CA VAL A 77 -9.86 -19.37 10.22
C VAL A 77 -9.30 -18.19 11.00
N LEU A 78 -9.88 -17.96 12.17
CA LEU A 78 -9.64 -16.81 13.02
C LEU A 78 -8.67 -17.17 14.14
N GLY A 79 -7.49 -16.57 14.09
CA GLY A 79 -6.50 -16.61 15.16
C GLY A 79 -6.63 -15.37 16.04
N PHE A 80 -6.36 -15.53 17.33
CA PHE A 80 -6.45 -14.46 18.31
C PHE A 80 -5.21 -14.41 19.21
N ALA A 81 -4.73 -13.21 19.49
CA ALA A 81 -3.69 -12.96 20.48
C ALA A 81 -3.95 -11.61 21.16
N GLN A 82 -3.69 -11.51 22.46
CA GLN A 82 -3.83 -10.28 23.24
C GLN A 82 -2.64 -10.10 24.17
N GLU A 83 -1.99 -8.95 24.10
CA GLU A 83 -0.82 -8.58 24.91
C GLU A 83 -0.84 -7.06 25.18
N ASN A 84 -0.52 -6.65 26.41
CA ASN A 84 -0.38 -5.24 26.81
C ASN A 84 -1.56 -4.32 26.39
N GLY A 85 -2.80 -4.82 26.50
CA GLY A 85 -4.00 -4.06 26.13
C GLY A 85 -4.22 -3.88 24.63
N ILE A 86 -3.46 -4.58 23.78
CA ILE A 86 -3.66 -4.67 22.34
C ILE A 86 -4.19 -6.08 22.04
N ALA A 87 -5.14 -6.21 21.11
CA ALA A 87 -5.55 -7.49 20.55
C ALA A 87 -5.25 -7.53 19.06
N CYS A 88 -4.95 -8.72 18.56
CA CYS A 88 -4.82 -9.02 17.16
C CYS A 88 -5.76 -10.17 16.80
N ILE A 89 -6.63 -9.94 15.82
CA ILE A 89 -7.44 -10.97 15.17
C ILE A 89 -6.85 -11.19 13.79
N HIS A 90 -6.31 -12.38 13.54
CA HIS A 90 -5.78 -12.77 12.25
C HIS A 90 -6.81 -13.63 11.51
N ILE A 91 -7.13 -13.25 10.29
CA ILE A 91 -8.08 -13.99 9.45
C ILE A 91 -7.29 -14.65 8.32
N LEU A 92 -7.36 -15.98 8.27
CA LEU A 92 -6.89 -16.78 7.14
C LEU A 92 -8.09 -17.21 6.31
N MET A 93 -8.17 -16.74 5.06
CA MET A 93 -9.29 -16.99 4.17
C MET A 93 -8.99 -18.19 3.28
N ILE A 94 -9.81 -19.23 3.36
CA ILE A 94 -9.69 -20.46 2.58
C ILE A 94 -10.95 -20.63 1.74
N ARG A 95 -10.79 -20.80 0.43
CA ARG A 95 -11.90 -21.08 -0.49
C ARG A 95 -11.55 -22.28 -1.34
N GLN A 96 -12.46 -23.24 -1.47
CA GLN A 96 -12.22 -24.51 -2.20
C GLN A 96 -10.89 -25.19 -1.81
N GLY A 97 -10.56 -25.21 -0.52
CA GLY A 97 -9.32 -25.79 0.01
C GLY A 97 -8.04 -24.97 -0.24
N LYS A 98 -8.10 -23.84 -0.95
CA LYS A 98 -6.96 -22.96 -1.24
C LYS A 98 -6.95 -21.73 -0.33
N VAL A 99 -5.77 -21.36 0.18
CA VAL A 99 -5.58 -20.10 0.91
C VAL A 99 -5.63 -18.94 -0.10
N LEU A 100 -6.67 -18.10 -0.02
CA LEU A 100 -6.78 -16.91 -0.86
C LEU A 100 -5.97 -15.73 -0.31
N GLY A 101 -5.73 -15.71 0.99
CA GLY A 101 -4.96 -14.67 1.64
C GLY A 101 -5.16 -14.66 3.14
N SER A 102 -4.46 -13.75 3.81
CA SER A 102 -4.61 -13.52 5.23
C SER A 102 -4.50 -12.04 5.59
N ARG A 103 -5.09 -11.64 6.72
CA ARG A 103 -5.04 -10.27 7.20
C ARG A 103 -5.08 -10.20 8.73
N SER A 104 -4.21 -9.39 9.31
CA SER A 104 -4.24 -9.07 10.74
C SER A 104 -5.03 -7.78 11.00
N HIS A 105 -5.93 -7.83 11.95
CA HIS A 105 -6.76 -6.72 12.42
C HIS A 105 -6.45 -6.41 13.88
N PHE A 106 -6.45 -5.12 14.22
CA PHE A 106 -6.13 -4.65 15.57
C PHE A 106 -7.29 -3.77 16.08
N PRO A 107 -8.36 -4.37 16.63
CA PRO A 107 -9.49 -3.60 17.15
C PRO A 107 -9.04 -2.68 18.30
N LYS A 108 -9.71 -1.53 18.44
CA LYS A 108 -9.53 -0.66 19.61
C LYS A 108 -10.27 -1.29 20.78
N ILE A 109 -9.59 -1.48 21.90
CA ILE A 109 -10.16 -2.11 23.10
C ILE A 109 -10.40 -1.02 24.15
N PRO A 110 -11.67 -0.76 24.53
CA PRO A 110 -11.96 0.01 25.73
C PRO A 110 -11.37 -0.66 26.99
N GLN A 111 -11.10 0.14 28.02
CA GLN A 111 -10.67 -0.41 29.31
C GLN A 111 -11.75 -1.37 29.86
N ASN A 112 -11.31 -2.47 30.49
CA ASN A 112 -12.16 -3.51 31.09
C ASN A 112 -13.05 -4.32 30.10
N THR A 113 -12.71 -4.35 28.81
CA THR A 113 -13.43 -5.20 27.85
C THR A 113 -12.89 -6.63 27.88
N SER A 114 -13.78 -7.62 27.91
CA SER A 114 -13.41 -9.04 27.85
C SER A 114 -12.96 -9.47 26.43
N GLN A 115 -12.24 -10.59 26.34
CA GLN A 115 -11.80 -11.14 25.03
C GLN A 115 -12.98 -11.47 24.11
N GLN A 116 -14.06 -12.01 24.70
CA GLN A 116 -15.27 -12.37 23.98
C GLN A 116 -15.95 -11.14 23.36
N GLU A 117 -16.16 -10.08 24.15
CA GLU A 117 -16.77 -8.84 23.66
C GLU A 117 -15.96 -8.17 22.53
N VAL A 118 -14.62 -8.17 22.65
CA VAL A 118 -13.74 -7.64 21.58
C VAL A 118 -13.93 -8.45 20.29
N PHE A 119 -14.01 -9.77 20.42
CA PHE A 119 -14.17 -10.68 19.29
C PHE A 119 -15.55 -10.53 18.64
N ASP A 120 -16.63 -10.50 19.43
CA ASP A 120 -18.01 -10.38 18.96
C ASP A 120 -18.25 -9.03 18.26
N SER A 121 -17.75 -7.95 18.86
CA SER A 121 -17.78 -6.62 18.23
C SER A 121 -17.02 -6.60 16.91
N PHE A 122 -15.87 -7.27 16.85
CA PHE A 122 -15.08 -7.36 15.63
C PHE A 122 -15.80 -8.18 14.55
N LEU A 123 -16.35 -9.35 14.87
CA LEU A 123 -17.07 -10.20 13.92
C LEU A 123 -18.26 -9.47 13.31
N THR A 124 -19.05 -8.81 14.16
CA THR A 124 -20.20 -7.98 13.76
C THR A 124 -19.74 -6.90 12.79
N GLN A 125 -18.69 -6.14 13.15
CA GLN A 125 -18.16 -5.10 12.28
C GLN A 125 -17.55 -5.64 10.98
N TYR A 126 -16.89 -6.81 11.03
CA TYR A 126 -16.17 -7.36 9.89
C TYR A 126 -17.09 -7.96 8.85
N TYR A 127 -18.11 -8.73 9.27
CA TYR A 127 -19.01 -9.43 8.36
C TYR A 127 -20.34 -8.72 8.09
N LEU A 128 -20.87 -7.91 9.02
CA LEU A 128 -22.19 -7.28 8.89
C LEU A 128 -22.14 -5.79 8.49
N SER A 129 -20.95 -5.17 8.47
CA SER A 129 -20.82 -3.78 8.02
C SER A 129 -21.03 -3.67 6.50
N HIS A 130 -21.99 -2.82 6.10
CA HIS A 130 -22.51 -2.67 4.74
C HIS A 130 -21.53 -2.09 3.70
N ASN A 131 -20.25 -1.90 4.05
CA ASN A 131 -19.31 -1.12 3.26
C ASN A 131 -18.47 -1.91 2.26
N GLU A 132 -18.43 -3.24 2.32
CA GLU A 132 -17.69 -4.06 1.36
C GLU A 132 -18.48 -5.33 1.02
N ALA A 133 -18.59 -5.67 -0.27
CA ALA A 133 -19.14 -6.93 -0.75
C ALA A 133 -18.23 -8.11 -0.38
N ARG A 134 -18.19 -8.47 0.91
CA ARG A 134 -17.41 -9.60 1.43
C ARG A 134 -18.25 -10.87 1.40
N THR A 135 -17.65 -11.96 0.96
CA THR A 135 -18.28 -13.29 0.96
C THR A 135 -18.12 -13.93 2.34
N ILE A 136 -19.22 -13.97 3.11
CA ILE A 136 -19.28 -14.70 4.39
C ILE A 136 -19.03 -16.19 4.08
N PRO A 137 -18.07 -16.90 4.70
CA PRO A 137 -17.79 -18.32 4.40
C PRO A 137 -18.89 -19.25 4.91
N SER A 138 -18.92 -20.52 4.50
CA SER A 138 -19.87 -21.51 5.07
C SER A 138 -19.45 -21.98 6.45
N ARG A 139 -18.15 -21.87 6.77
CA ARG A 139 -17.59 -22.24 8.06
C ARG A 139 -16.66 -21.17 8.61
N ILE A 140 -16.73 -20.92 9.91
CA ILE A 140 -15.80 -20.06 10.63
C ILE A 140 -15.15 -20.90 11.73
N ILE A 141 -13.82 -20.92 11.75
CA ILE A 141 -13.04 -21.67 12.73
C ILE A 141 -12.36 -20.70 13.69
N LEU A 142 -12.44 -20.95 14.99
CA LEU A 142 -11.81 -20.13 16.03
C LEU A 142 -11.34 -20.97 17.22
N ASN A 143 -10.71 -20.32 18.20
CA ASN A 143 -10.30 -20.94 19.46
C ASN A 143 -11.49 -21.24 20.36
N GLN A 144 -11.42 -22.33 21.12
CA GLN A 144 -12.48 -22.72 22.07
C GLN A 144 -12.82 -21.66 23.12
N GLU A 145 -11.81 -20.92 23.56
CA GLU A 145 -11.95 -19.84 24.56
C GLU A 145 -12.81 -18.67 24.07
N LEU A 146 -12.91 -18.48 22.75
CA LEU A 146 -13.72 -17.44 22.10
C LEU A 146 -15.09 -17.95 21.64
N GLY A 147 -15.43 -19.18 22.06
CA GLY A 147 -16.64 -19.88 21.66
C GLY A 147 -17.88 -19.59 22.50
N GLY A 148 -17.82 -18.65 23.44
CA GLY A 148 -18.97 -18.30 24.27
C GLY A 148 -20.01 -17.51 23.47
N ASP A 149 -21.29 -17.91 23.55
CA ASP A 149 -22.44 -17.18 22.96
C ASP A 149 -22.33 -16.89 21.44
N ILE A 150 -21.87 -17.87 20.64
CA ILE A 150 -21.77 -17.72 19.18
C ILE A 150 -23.14 -17.78 18.47
N GLU A 151 -24.17 -18.33 19.12
CA GLU A 151 -25.48 -18.59 18.51
C GLU A 151 -26.12 -17.35 17.86
N PRO A 152 -26.17 -16.16 18.51
CA PRO A 152 -26.75 -14.96 17.91
C PRO A 152 -26.00 -14.51 16.66
N ILE A 153 -24.66 -14.52 16.69
CA ILE A 153 -23.82 -14.14 15.56
C ILE A 153 -23.97 -15.16 14.42
N GLN A 154 -23.99 -16.45 14.73
CA GLN A 154 -24.18 -17.50 13.74
C GLN A 154 -25.51 -17.36 13.01
N GLN A 155 -26.59 -17.04 13.72
CA GLN A 155 -27.89 -16.81 13.13
C GLN A 155 -27.89 -15.57 12.23
N ALA A 156 -27.37 -14.44 12.73
CA ALA A 156 -27.28 -13.19 11.97
C ALA A 156 -26.45 -13.35 10.67
N LEU A 157 -25.30 -14.02 10.76
CA LEU A 157 -24.45 -14.29 9.59
C LEU A 157 -25.12 -15.24 8.59
N SER A 158 -25.87 -16.24 9.09
CA SER A 158 -26.59 -17.18 8.22
C SER A 158 -27.72 -16.50 7.45
N GLU A 159 -28.44 -15.59 8.11
CA GLU A 159 -29.52 -14.80 7.50
C GLU A 159 -28.97 -13.87 6.40
N VAL A 160 -27.91 -13.12 6.70
CA VAL A 160 -27.26 -12.22 5.72
C VAL A 160 -26.63 -12.98 4.56
N ALA A 161 -26.02 -14.15 4.83
CA ALA A 161 -25.43 -14.98 3.79
C ALA A 161 -26.46 -15.73 2.93
N GLY A 162 -27.73 -15.81 3.36
CA GLY A 162 -28.77 -16.63 2.73
C GLY A 162 -28.48 -18.14 2.77
N ARG A 163 -27.57 -18.59 3.65
CA ARG A 163 -27.19 -19.99 3.82
C ARG A 163 -26.65 -20.26 5.22
N LYS A 164 -26.67 -21.51 5.65
CA LYS A 164 -26.16 -21.92 6.97
C LYS A 164 -24.66 -21.64 7.09
N VAL A 165 -24.29 -20.80 8.06
CA VAL A 165 -22.91 -20.57 8.51
C VAL A 165 -22.69 -21.38 9.78
N GLN A 166 -21.57 -22.08 9.89
CA GLN A 166 -21.26 -22.91 11.05
C GLN A 166 -19.96 -22.48 11.72
N PHE A 167 -20.00 -22.26 13.02
CA PHE A 167 -18.81 -22.01 13.82
C PHE A 167 -18.22 -23.32 14.36
N HIS A 168 -16.89 -23.43 14.35
CA HIS A 168 -16.16 -24.60 14.85
C HIS A 168 -15.02 -24.16 15.76
N THR A 169 -15.00 -24.68 16.97
CA THR A 169 -14.11 -24.23 18.06
C THR A 169 -13.02 -25.24 18.44
N SER A 170 -13.14 -26.50 18.01
CA SER A 170 -12.16 -27.57 18.26
C SER A 170 -11.85 -28.34 16.98
N PRO A 171 -11.23 -27.70 15.97
CA PRO A 171 -10.92 -28.35 14.70
C PRO A 171 -9.78 -29.38 14.85
N THR A 172 -9.92 -30.53 14.22
CA THR A 172 -8.87 -31.56 14.11
C THR A 172 -8.28 -31.60 12.68
N GLY A 173 -7.19 -32.33 12.49
CA GLY A 173 -6.59 -32.58 11.17
C GLY A 173 -6.06 -31.31 10.48
N SER A 174 -6.37 -31.15 9.18
CA SER A 174 -5.97 -29.99 8.37
C SER A 174 -6.49 -28.66 8.94
N ARG A 175 -7.74 -28.64 9.41
CA ARG A 175 -8.39 -27.47 10.01
C ARG A 175 -7.70 -27.03 11.30
N GLY A 176 -7.28 -27.99 12.13
CA GLY A 176 -6.48 -27.72 13.33
C GLY A 176 -5.12 -27.09 13.01
N ARG A 177 -4.46 -27.53 11.92
CA ARG A 177 -3.21 -26.91 11.44
C ARG A 177 -3.43 -25.45 11.01
N TYR A 178 -4.52 -25.15 10.31
CA TYR A 178 -4.84 -23.77 9.95
C TYR A 178 -5.11 -22.89 11.17
N LEU A 179 -5.81 -23.41 12.18
CA LEU A 179 -6.06 -22.64 13.41
C LEU A 179 -4.74 -22.35 14.14
N LYS A 180 -3.86 -23.35 14.26
CA LYS A 180 -2.52 -23.16 14.82
C LYS A 180 -1.72 -22.10 14.06
N LEU A 181 -1.69 -22.16 12.73
CA LEU A 181 -1.03 -21.17 11.89
C LEU A 181 -1.61 -19.77 12.09
N SER A 182 -2.95 -19.66 12.12
CA SER A 182 -3.64 -18.38 12.32
C SER A 182 -3.29 -17.76 13.69
N ASN A 183 -3.24 -18.57 14.75
CA ASN A 183 -2.80 -18.12 16.08
C ASN A 183 -1.32 -17.69 16.10
N THR A 184 -0.43 -18.44 15.46
CA THR A 184 0.99 -18.05 15.34
C THR A 184 1.15 -16.72 14.59
N ASN A 185 0.37 -16.50 13.53
CA ASN A 185 0.38 -15.25 12.80
C ASN A 185 -0.20 -14.09 13.61
N ALA A 186 -1.27 -14.34 14.39
CA ALA A 186 -1.83 -13.35 15.31
C ALA A 186 -0.79 -12.91 16.36
N LEU A 187 -0.09 -13.86 16.98
CA LEU A 187 0.99 -13.61 17.93
C LEU A 187 2.15 -12.84 17.28
N THR A 188 2.63 -13.30 16.13
CA THR A 188 3.71 -12.61 15.39
C THR A 188 3.34 -11.17 15.03
N ALA A 189 2.09 -10.95 14.62
CA ALA A 189 1.60 -9.63 14.24
C ALA A 189 1.46 -8.69 15.45
N ILE A 190 0.96 -9.17 16.59
CA ILE A 190 0.87 -8.35 17.81
C ILE A 190 2.24 -8.01 18.38
N THR A 191 3.16 -8.99 18.47
CA THR A 191 4.53 -8.75 18.95
C THR A 191 5.24 -7.72 18.06
N THR A 192 5.11 -7.86 16.73
CA THR A 192 5.66 -6.89 15.78
C THR A 192 5.09 -5.49 16.00
N LYS A 193 3.77 -5.37 16.21
CA LYS A 193 3.11 -4.08 16.45
C LYS A 193 3.53 -3.45 17.78
N ILE A 194 3.65 -4.25 18.83
CA ILE A 194 4.12 -3.82 20.16
C ILE A 194 5.56 -3.30 20.05
N ASN A 195 6.45 -4.08 19.45
CA ASN A 195 7.86 -3.69 19.27
C ASN A 195 7.96 -2.39 18.46
N HIS A 196 7.18 -2.26 17.38
CA HIS A 196 7.14 -1.03 16.60
C HIS A 196 6.69 0.18 17.43
N LYS A 197 5.63 0.03 18.24
CA LYS A 197 5.14 1.08 19.14
C LYS A 197 6.17 1.44 20.22
N MET A 198 6.84 0.45 20.80
CA MET A 198 7.92 0.68 21.78
C MET A 198 9.09 1.45 21.16
N THR A 199 9.54 1.05 19.95
CA THR A 199 10.60 1.76 19.24
C THR A 199 10.21 3.20 18.95
N ILE A 200 8.99 3.46 18.47
CA ILE A 200 8.51 4.82 18.24
C ILE A 200 8.49 5.62 19.55
N ASN A 201 7.92 5.07 20.62
CA ASN A 201 7.87 5.73 21.92
C ASN A 201 9.26 6.07 22.46
N GLN A 202 10.23 5.17 22.32
CA GLN A 202 11.63 5.42 22.71
C GLN A 202 12.22 6.59 21.92
N ARG A 203 11.97 6.65 20.61
CA ARG A 203 12.46 7.75 19.77
C ARG A 203 11.78 9.10 20.10
N PHE A 204 10.48 9.10 20.39
CA PHE A 204 9.76 10.29 20.85
C PHE A 204 10.26 10.77 22.20
N LYS A 205 10.56 9.85 23.14
CA LYS A 205 11.16 10.19 24.43
C LYS A 205 12.54 10.83 24.24
N ALA A 206 13.40 10.23 23.41
CA ALA A 206 14.71 10.80 23.11
C ALA A 206 14.60 12.18 22.45
N LEU A 207 13.65 12.37 21.54
CA LEU A 207 13.42 13.67 20.89
C LEU A 207 12.96 14.74 21.88
N ARG A 208 12.07 14.39 22.82
CA ARG A 208 11.65 15.27 23.92
C ARG A 208 12.83 15.72 24.78
N GLU A 209 13.71 14.78 25.15
CA GLU A 209 14.90 15.07 25.95
C GLU A 209 15.87 16.00 25.21
N VAL A 210 16.11 15.76 23.91
CA VAL A 210 16.97 16.60 23.07
C VAL A 210 16.42 18.03 22.93
N LEU A 211 15.11 18.18 22.77
CA LEU A 211 14.47 19.48 22.53
C LEU A 211 13.98 20.17 23.82
N GLY A 212 14.16 19.55 24.99
CA GLY A 212 13.67 20.08 26.26
C GLY A 212 12.15 20.20 26.33
N MET A 213 11.39 19.34 25.63
CA MET A 213 9.93 19.41 25.54
C MET A 213 9.27 18.36 26.44
N GLU A 214 8.25 18.76 27.21
CA GLU A 214 7.51 17.83 28.08
C GLU A 214 6.66 16.83 27.27
N THR A 215 6.01 17.31 26.21
CA THR A 215 5.10 16.51 25.38
C THR A 215 5.28 16.81 23.89
N ILE A 216 5.22 15.78 23.07
CA ILE A 216 5.14 15.88 21.61
C ILE A 216 3.99 14.96 21.17
N ALA A 217 2.87 15.56 20.79
CA ALA A 217 1.69 14.85 20.32
C ALA A 217 1.63 14.81 18.78
N ARG A 218 2.07 15.89 18.12
CA ARG A 218 1.97 16.06 16.68
C ARG A 218 3.20 16.76 16.10
N MET A 219 3.71 16.23 14.99
CA MET A 219 4.80 16.83 14.22
C MET A 219 4.41 16.91 12.75
N GLU A 220 4.82 17.99 12.08
CA GLU A 220 4.68 18.13 10.64
C GLU A 220 6.06 18.33 10.01
N CYS A 221 6.26 17.82 8.79
CA CYS A 221 7.49 18.03 8.04
C CYS A 221 7.19 18.46 6.61
N PHE A 222 7.89 19.49 6.16
CA PHE A 222 7.78 20.05 4.82
C PHE A 222 9.06 19.79 4.02
N ASP A 223 8.89 19.28 2.80
CA ASP A 223 9.96 19.13 1.79
C ASP A 223 9.54 19.82 0.48
N ILE A 224 10.50 20.44 -0.21
CA ILE A 224 10.29 21.06 -1.52
C ILE A 224 11.03 20.25 -2.56
N SER A 225 10.27 19.63 -3.46
CA SER A 225 10.82 18.85 -4.55
C SER A 225 10.77 19.62 -5.85
N HIS A 226 11.95 19.79 -6.46
CA HIS A 226 12.13 20.30 -7.81
C HIS A 226 12.50 19.15 -8.72
N THR A 227 11.73 18.96 -9.79
CA THR A 227 12.12 18.09 -10.90
C THR A 227 12.35 19.00 -12.11
N MET A 228 13.55 18.98 -12.71
CA MET A 228 13.86 19.83 -13.86
C MET A 228 12.82 19.65 -14.98
N GLY A 229 12.15 20.74 -15.36
CA GLY A 229 11.10 20.76 -16.39
C GLY A 229 9.67 20.46 -15.91
N GLU A 230 9.45 20.20 -14.62
CA GLU A 230 8.10 19.99 -14.04
C GLU A 230 7.74 21.08 -13.01
N SER A 231 6.45 21.22 -12.70
CA SER A 231 6.00 22.12 -11.63
C SER A 231 6.52 21.67 -10.26
N THR A 232 7.07 22.60 -9.48
CA THR A 232 7.49 22.40 -8.09
C THR A 232 6.34 21.86 -7.23
N ILE A 233 6.64 20.89 -6.37
CA ILE A 233 5.69 20.31 -5.42
C ILE A 233 6.28 20.41 -4.02
N ALA A 234 5.49 20.94 -3.08
CA ALA A 234 5.78 20.83 -1.67
C ALA A 234 5.00 19.66 -1.07
N SER A 235 5.65 18.80 -0.29
CA SER A 235 5.00 17.76 0.51
C SER A 235 4.90 18.21 1.97
N CYS A 236 3.82 17.79 2.63
CA CYS A 236 3.65 17.88 4.06
C CYS A 236 3.24 16.52 4.59
N VAL A 237 4.04 15.96 5.49
CA VAL A 237 3.74 14.71 6.20
C VAL A 237 3.48 15.00 7.67
N VAL A 238 2.69 14.12 8.28
CA VAL A 238 2.19 14.29 9.65
C VAL A 238 2.57 13.06 10.46
N PHE A 239 3.10 13.28 11.65
CA PHE A 239 3.41 12.23 12.62
C PHE A 239 2.71 12.52 13.94
N ASN A 240 2.24 11.48 14.61
CA ASN A 240 1.75 11.52 15.97
C ASN A 240 2.47 10.48 16.84
N SER A 241 2.08 10.33 18.11
CA SER A 241 2.64 9.34 19.04
C SER A 241 2.57 7.88 18.57
N GLU A 242 1.76 7.57 17.55
CA GLU A 242 1.66 6.23 16.94
C GLU A 242 2.50 6.10 15.66
N GLY A 243 3.11 7.19 15.17
CA GLY A 243 3.92 7.24 13.96
C GLY A 243 3.27 8.05 12.83
N PRO A 244 3.52 7.69 11.55
CA PRO A 244 3.07 8.47 10.40
C PRO A 244 1.54 8.39 10.16
N VAL A 245 0.89 9.54 10.04
CA VAL A 245 -0.57 9.69 9.83
C VAL A 245 -0.87 9.94 8.35
N LYS A 246 -0.77 8.89 7.53
CA LYS A 246 -0.82 8.97 6.05
C LYS A 246 -2.06 9.66 5.47
N GLN A 247 -3.22 9.55 6.15
CA GLN A 247 -4.48 10.18 5.70
C GLN A 247 -4.42 11.71 5.74
N GLU A 248 -3.54 12.26 6.57
CA GLU A 248 -3.35 13.70 6.74
C GLU A 248 -2.23 14.27 5.88
N TYR A 249 -1.52 13.44 5.11
CA TYR A 249 -0.48 13.93 4.22
C TYR A 249 -1.07 14.83 3.14
N ARG A 250 -0.34 15.88 2.78
CA ARG A 250 -0.75 16.82 1.75
C ARG A 250 0.38 17.07 0.76
N ARG A 251 -0.02 17.36 -0.48
CA ARG A 251 0.87 17.88 -1.52
C ARG A 251 0.32 19.21 -1.98
N TYR A 252 1.18 20.20 -2.08
CA TYR A 252 0.85 21.51 -2.58
C TYR A 252 1.55 21.70 -3.93
N ASN A 253 0.76 21.85 -4.99
CA ASN A 253 1.29 22.23 -6.29
C ASN A 253 1.68 23.71 -6.24
N ILE A 254 2.95 24.00 -6.47
CA ILE A 254 3.49 25.36 -6.42
C ILE A 254 3.37 25.99 -7.80
N THR A 255 2.87 27.23 -7.86
CA THR A 255 2.55 27.93 -9.10
C THR A 255 2.88 29.41 -8.97
N GLY A 256 3.35 30.03 -10.06
CA GLY A 256 3.61 31.48 -10.13
C GLY A 256 4.90 31.92 -9.44
N ILE A 257 5.87 31.01 -9.33
CA ILE A 257 7.16 31.27 -8.67
C ILE A 257 8.29 31.07 -9.68
N THR A 258 9.34 31.87 -9.58
CA THR A 258 10.57 31.71 -10.36
C THR A 258 11.15 30.32 -10.12
N GLY A 259 11.52 29.62 -11.20
CA GLY A 259 12.07 28.27 -11.09
C GLY A 259 13.31 28.24 -10.20
N GLY A 260 13.31 27.41 -9.16
CA GLY A 260 14.40 27.26 -8.20
C GLY A 260 14.35 28.22 -7.00
N ASP A 261 13.26 28.98 -6.84
CA ASP A 261 13.02 29.74 -5.60
C ASP A 261 12.29 28.88 -4.55
N ASP A 262 13.07 28.07 -3.85
CA ASP A 262 12.60 27.16 -2.80
C ASP A 262 12.00 27.94 -1.61
N TYR A 263 12.44 29.18 -1.37
CA TYR A 263 11.92 30.01 -0.26
C TYR A 263 10.48 30.42 -0.52
N ALA A 264 10.19 30.90 -1.73
CA ALA A 264 8.83 31.26 -2.11
C ALA A 264 7.93 30.01 -2.20
N ALA A 265 8.45 28.88 -2.69
CA ALA A 265 7.72 27.61 -2.75
C ALA A 265 7.32 27.11 -1.34
N MET A 266 8.25 27.16 -0.39
CA MET A 266 7.99 26.85 1.02
C MET A 266 6.91 27.76 1.58
N GLY A 267 7.03 29.07 1.35
CA GLY A 267 6.06 30.03 1.86
C GLY A 267 4.64 29.78 1.36
N GLN A 268 4.48 29.52 0.06
CA GLN A 268 3.17 29.21 -0.52
C GLN A 268 2.56 27.92 0.06
N ALA A 269 3.37 26.91 0.38
CA ALA A 269 2.88 25.67 1.01
C ALA A 269 2.39 25.91 2.44
N LEU A 270 3.16 26.67 3.24
CA LEU A 270 2.84 26.99 4.62
C LEU A 270 1.60 27.88 4.73
N GLU A 271 1.51 28.93 3.90
CA GLU A 271 0.32 29.78 3.82
C GLU A 271 -0.92 28.94 3.51
N ARG A 272 -0.85 28.04 2.52
CA ARG A 272 -2.00 27.17 2.19
C ARG A 272 -2.37 26.19 3.30
N ARG A 273 -1.39 25.72 4.07
CA ARG A 273 -1.62 24.80 5.19
C ARG A 273 -2.27 25.50 6.38
N TYR A 274 -1.79 26.69 6.73
CA TYR A 274 -2.06 27.36 8.00
C TYR A 274 -3.00 28.57 7.89
N SER A 275 -3.28 29.09 6.69
CA SER A 275 -4.29 30.14 6.47
C SER A 275 -5.72 29.72 6.81
N LYS A 276 -5.98 28.41 6.90
CA LYS A 276 -7.26 27.87 7.34
C LYS A 276 -7.25 27.69 8.84
N GLN A 277 -8.37 27.99 9.49
CA GLN A 277 -8.56 27.70 10.90
C GLN A 277 -8.31 26.21 11.17
N LEU A 278 -7.46 25.94 12.15
CA LEU A 278 -7.08 24.59 12.57
C LEU A 278 -7.83 24.24 13.84
N ASP A 279 -8.31 23.01 13.91
CA ASP A 279 -8.68 22.42 15.20
C ASP A 279 -7.44 22.41 16.11
N VAL A 280 -7.64 22.65 17.40
CA VAL A 280 -6.55 22.71 18.40
C VAL A 280 -5.64 21.46 18.34
N GLU A 281 -6.22 20.29 18.10
CA GLU A 281 -5.52 19.01 17.98
C GLU A 281 -4.62 18.90 16.74
N LYS A 282 -4.90 19.68 15.69
CA LYS A 282 -4.15 19.68 14.43
C LYS A 282 -3.00 20.68 14.41
N ILE A 283 -2.85 21.47 15.46
CA ILE A 283 -1.73 22.39 15.62
C ILE A 283 -0.52 21.55 16.06
N PRO A 284 0.58 21.54 15.28
CA PRO A 284 1.75 20.73 15.61
C PRO A 284 2.49 21.26 16.84
N ASP A 285 3.19 20.37 17.53
CA ASP A 285 4.18 20.72 18.55
C ASP A 285 5.54 21.04 17.91
N ILE A 286 5.85 20.37 16.79
CA ILE A 286 7.09 20.58 16.04
C ILE A 286 6.81 20.68 14.55
N ILE A 287 7.45 21.65 13.89
CA ILE A 287 7.47 21.77 12.44
C ILE A 287 8.90 21.60 11.95
N PHE A 288 9.14 20.54 11.19
CA PHE A 288 10.40 20.28 10.52
C PHE A 288 10.39 20.86 9.10
N ILE A 289 11.45 21.55 8.75
CA ILE A 289 11.68 22.08 7.40
C ILE A 289 12.90 21.35 6.81
N ASP A 290 12.72 20.57 5.74
CA ASP A 290 13.84 19.94 5.01
C ASP A 290 14.59 21.00 4.21
N GLY A 291 15.44 21.74 4.91
CA GLY A 291 15.99 22.99 4.44
C GLY A 291 16.97 23.62 5.43
N GLY A 292 17.90 24.40 4.89
CA GLY A 292 18.84 25.17 5.71
C GLY A 292 18.20 26.39 6.39
N LYS A 293 19.03 27.17 7.09
CA LYS A 293 18.65 28.35 7.89
C LYS A 293 17.72 29.34 7.17
N GLY A 294 17.95 29.62 5.89
CA GLY A 294 17.10 30.55 5.14
C GLY A 294 15.65 30.06 5.01
N GLN A 295 15.45 28.75 4.77
CA GLN A 295 14.11 28.19 4.55
C GLN A 295 13.36 28.12 5.88
N LEU A 296 14.08 27.79 6.95
CA LEU A 296 13.57 27.83 8.31
C LEU A 296 13.13 29.24 8.72
N ASN A 297 13.97 30.25 8.48
CA ASN A 297 13.64 31.65 8.80
C ASN A 297 12.41 32.14 8.03
N ARG A 298 12.35 31.83 6.74
CA ARG A 298 11.18 32.18 5.92
C ARG A 298 9.90 31.48 6.42
N ALA A 299 10.01 30.21 6.80
CA ALA A 299 8.89 29.48 7.38
C ALA A 299 8.43 30.11 8.70
N HIS A 300 9.38 30.54 9.54
CA HIS A 300 9.11 31.18 10.83
C HIS A 300 8.38 32.52 10.65
N GLU A 301 8.81 33.37 9.71
CA GLU A 301 8.13 34.64 9.38
C GLU A 301 6.65 34.46 9.00
N ILE A 302 6.32 33.36 8.32
CA ILE A 302 4.96 33.08 7.86
C ILE A 302 4.12 32.48 8.97
N ILE A 303 4.64 31.46 9.67
CA ILE A 303 3.90 30.74 10.71
C ILE A 303 3.65 31.64 11.92
N SER A 304 4.59 32.52 12.27
CA SER A 304 4.46 33.42 13.42
C SER A 304 3.28 34.38 13.32
N GLN A 305 2.80 34.69 12.11
CA GLN A 305 1.60 35.50 11.88
C GLN A 305 0.33 34.84 12.43
N TYR A 306 0.31 33.51 12.53
CA TYR A 306 -0.84 32.72 12.98
C TYR A 306 -0.78 32.37 14.47
N TRP A 307 0.30 32.70 15.18
CA TRP A 307 0.45 32.33 16.59
C TRP A 307 -0.55 32.99 17.52
N GLY A 308 -1.12 34.14 17.13
CA GLY A 308 -2.18 34.80 17.92
C GLY A 308 -3.45 33.94 18.05
N ASP A 309 -3.72 33.10 17.05
CA ASP A 309 -4.92 32.26 17.00
C ASP A 309 -4.69 30.86 17.59
N TRP A 310 -3.45 30.54 17.98
CA TRP A 310 -3.07 29.19 18.41
C TRP A 310 -2.83 29.12 19.92
N PRO A 311 -3.29 28.06 20.60
CA PRO A 311 -3.08 27.87 22.03
C PRO A 311 -1.63 27.48 22.38
N LYS A 312 -0.81 27.16 21.37
CA LYS A 312 0.61 26.80 21.52
C LYS A 312 1.42 27.24 20.31
N ARG A 313 2.71 27.47 20.52
CA ARG A 313 3.68 27.82 19.48
C ARG A 313 4.51 26.59 19.14
N PRO A 314 4.51 26.10 17.88
CA PRO A 314 5.32 24.96 17.52
C PRO A 314 6.81 25.30 17.56
N THR A 315 7.62 24.35 18.03
CA THR A 315 9.08 24.41 17.87
C THR A 315 9.41 24.18 16.39
N MET A 316 10.19 25.07 15.79
CA MET A 316 10.57 24.94 14.37
C MET A 316 12.03 24.52 14.24
N ILE A 317 12.27 23.50 13.42
CA ILE A 317 13.61 22.90 13.25
C ILE A 317 13.90 22.74 11.76
N GLY A 318 14.99 23.33 11.30
CA GLY A 318 15.55 23.10 9.98
C GLY A 318 16.41 21.83 9.96
N ILE A 319 16.28 21.03 8.92
CA ILE A 319 17.07 19.83 8.70
C ILE A 319 17.97 20.09 7.49
N ALA A 320 19.25 20.36 7.73
CA ALA A 320 20.22 20.55 6.67
C ALA A 320 21.00 19.24 6.39
N LYS A 321 21.26 18.97 5.12
CA LYS A 321 22.18 17.89 4.70
C LYS A 321 23.59 18.31 5.10
N GLY A 322 24.22 17.63 6.06
CA GLY A 322 25.57 17.97 6.50
C GLY A 322 26.62 17.89 5.39
N VAL A 323 27.79 18.45 5.68
CA VAL A 323 28.91 18.71 4.75
C VAL A 323 29.30 17.56 3.82
N THR A 324 29.06 16.29 4.19
CA THR A 324 29.44 15.11 3.41
C THR A 324 28.29 14.44 2.66
N ARG A 325 27.05 14.97 2.69
CA ARG A 325 25.85 14.38 2.06
C ARG A 325 25.58 12.90 2.42
N LYS A 326 26.17 12.40 3.52
CA LYS A 326 25.91 11.03 4.00
C LYS A 326 24.71 11.03 4.96
N PRO A 327 23.78 10.05 4.86
CA PRO A 327 22.75 9.83 5.87
C PRO A 327 23.39 9.66 7.26
N GLY A 328 22.81 10.25 8.31
CA GLY A 328 23.37 10.19 9.67
C GLY A 328 24.22 11.38 10.09
N LEU A 329 24.39 12.38 9.21
CA LEU A 329 25.09 13.64 9.49
C LEU A 329 24.19 14.84 9.20
N GLU A 330 22.90 14.76 9.50
CA GLU A 330 22.05 15.96 9.45
C GLU A 330 22.48 16.97 10.51
N THR A 331 22.45 18.24 10.13
CA THR A 331 22.59 19.35 11.06
C THR A 331 21.20 19.91 11.32
N LEU A 332 20.83 19.95 12.60
CA LEU A 332 19.57 20.52 13.06
C LEU A 332 19.80 21.99 13.36
N ILE A 333 18.91 22.84 12.85
CA ILE A 333 19.02 24.29 12.93
C ILE A 333 17.79 24.79 13.70
N THR A 334 18.01 25.57 14.76
CA THR A 334 16.93 26.26 15.48
C THR A 334 16.63 27.61 14.81
N VAL A 335 15.48 28.20 15.13
CA VAL A 335 15.12 29.54 14.61
C VAL A 335 16.11 30.61 15.06
N ASP A 336 16.67 30.48 16.27
CA ASP A 336 17.70 31.38 16.79
C ASP A 336 19.04 31.25 16.03
N GLY A 337 19.14 30.28 15.13
CA GLY A 337 20.29 30.04 14.28
C GLY A 337 21.38 29.21 14.94
N GLU A 338 21.09 28.57 16.07
CA GLU A 338 21.95 27.57 16.67
C GLU A 338 21.91 26.30 15.82
N GLU A 339 23.08 25.74 15.56
CA GLU A 339 23.23 24.49 14.83
C GLU A 339 23.75 23.42 15.77
N PHE A 340 23.09 22.27 15.79
CA PHE A 340 23.53 21.13 16.59
C PHE A 340 23.36 19.83 15.82
N ASN A 341 24.23 18.87 16.14
CA ASN A 341 24.25 17.56 15.52
C ASN A 341 23.96 16.51 16.59
N LEU A 342 23.26 15.45 16.19
CA LEU A 342 23.02 14.29 17.04
C LEU A 342 23.96 13.15 16.62
N PRO A 343 24.37 12.28 17.57
CA PRO A 343 25.07 11.04 17.24
C PRO A 343 24.27 10.21 16.21
N SER A 344 24.97 9.50 15.32
CA SER A 344 24.34 8.74 14.23
C SER A 344 23.47 7.56 14.72
N ASP A 345 23.70 7.08 15.94
CA ASP A 345 22.95 6.04 16.63
C ASP A 345 21.84 6.59 17.54
N ALA A 346 21.70 7.92 17.65
CA ALA A 346 20.71 8.55 18.51
C ALA A 346 19.26 8.25 18.04
N PRO A 347 18.39 7.70 18.90
CA PRO A 347 16.99 7.41 18.54
C PRO A 347 16.20 8.64 18.06
N ALA A 348 16.49 9.82 18.61
CA ALA A 348 15.89 11.09 18.20
C ALA A 348 16.21 11.41 16.72
N LEU A 349 17.48 11.21 16.31
CA LEU A 349 17.91 11.44 14.94
C LEU A 349 17.21 10.48 13.97
N HIS A 350 17.08 9.20 14.33
CA HIS A 350 16.38 8.22 13.48
C HIS A 350 14.90 8.56 13.28
N LEU A 351 14.25 9.20 14.25
CA LEU A 351 12.88 9.68 14.08
C LEU A 351 12.82 10.88 13.13
N ILE A 352 13.72 11.85 13.29
CA ILE A 352 13.80 13.02 12.39
C ILE A 352 14.06 12.56 10.95
N GLN A 353 15.00 11.63 10.76
CA GLN A 353 15.28 11.01 9.46
C GLN A 353 14.06 10.31 8.88
N HIS A 354 13.37 9.50 9.68
CA HIS A 354 12.16 8.82 9.23
C HIS A 354 11.08 9.81 8.78
N ILE A 355 10.89 10.91 9.52
CA ILE A 355 9.93 11.96 9.16
C ILE A 355 10.33 12.64 7.84
N ARG A 356 11.61 13.01 7.69
CA ARG A 356 12.12 13.64 6.46
C ARG A 356 12.00 12.71 5.25
N ASP A 357 12.47 11.48 5.38
CA ASP A 357 12.47 10.50 4.29
C ASP A 357 11.03 10.17 3.84
N GLU A 358 10.08 10.13 4.78
CA GLU A 358 8.66 9.99 4.46
C GLU A 358 8.11 11.22 3.69
N SER A 359 8.53 12.43 4.05
CA SER A 359 8.20 13.66 3.32
C SER A 359 8.73 13.64 1.88
N HIS A 360 9.99 13.23 1.74
CA HIS A 360 10.65 13.10 0.44
C HIS A 360 9.99 12.03 -0.43
N ASN A 361 9.72 10.86 0.13
CA ASN A 361 8.99 9.78 -0.53
C ASN A 361 7.59 10.22 -0.96
N HIS A 362 6.90 11.00 -0.12
CA HIS A 362 5.60 11.53 -0.44
C HIS A 362 5.66 12.48 -1.65
N ALA A 363 6.67 13.35 -1.75
CA ALA A 363 6.89 14.21 -2.90
C ALA A 363 7.17 13.40 -4.19
N ILE A 364 8.10 12.44 -4.14
CA ILE A 364 8.46 11.59 -5.30
C ILE A 364 7.25 10.82 -5.85
N ALA A 365 6.44 10.24 -4.96
CA ALA A 365 5.23 9.51 -5.36
C ALA A 365 4.23 10.43 -6.08
N GLY A 366 4.16 11.71 -5.70
CA GLY A 366 3.38 12.73 -6.38
C GLY A 366 3.84 12.97 -7.82
N HIS A 367 5.15 13.13 -8.03
CA HIS A 367 5.74 13.27 -9.36
C HIS A 367 5.48 12.04 -10.23
N ARG A 368 5.63 10.82 -9.70
CA ARG A 368 5.35 9.58 -10.46
C ARG A 368 3.89 9.52 -10.94
N ALA A 369 2.93 9.85 -10.07
CA ALA A 369 1.51 9.88 -10.44
C ALA A 369 1.20 10.95 -11.48
N LYS A 370 1.80 12.14 -11.36
CA LYS A 370 1.67 13.23 -12.33
C LYS A 370 2.27 12.85 -13.69
N ARG A 371 3.47 12.26 -13.72
CA ARG A 371 4.11 11.72 -14.94
C ARG A 371 3.25 10.68 -15.64
N GLY A 372 2.65 9.76 -14.87
CA GLY A 372 1.73 8.76 -15.41
C GLY A 372 0.46 9.38 -16.02
N LYS A 373 -0.02 10.50 -15.48
CA LYS A 373 -1.19 11.22 -15.99
C LYS A 373 -0.84 12.06 -17.22
N THR A 374 0.21 12.89 -17.17
CA THR A 374 0.63 13.78 -18.27
C THR A 374 1.06 13.01 -19.52
N ARG A 375 1.80 11.90 -19.37
CA ARG A 375 2.16 11.03 -20.51
C ARG A 375 0.95 10.34 -21.15
N ARG A 376 -0.13 10.11 -20.39
CA ARG A 376 -1.37 9.52 -20.90
C ARG A 376 -2.27 10.55 -21.60
N THR A 377 -2.19 11.83 -21.22
CA THR A 377 -3.04 12.89 -21.76
C THR A 377 -2.47 13.54 -23.03
N SER A 378 -1.16 13.77 -23.15
CA SER A 378 -0.63 14.66 -24.21
C SER A 378 -0.79 14.16 -25.65
N ALA A 379 -0.73 12.85 -25.89
CA ALA A 379 -0.78 12.30 -27.26
C ALA A 379 -2.19 12.27 -27.87
N LEU A 380 -3.25 12.29 -27.04
CA LEU A 380 -4.64 12.20 -27.50
C LEU A 380 -5.42 13.51 -27.29
N GLU A 381 -4.86 14.51 -26.59
CA GLU A 381 -5.52 15.79 -26.31
C GLU A 381 -5.59 16.74 -27.50
N GLY A 382 -4.70 16.59 -28.49
CA GLY A 382 -4.70 17.40 -29.70
C GLY A 382 -5.62 16.90 -30.82
N ILE A 383 -6.29 15.76 -30.63
CA ILE A 383 -7.08 15.12 -31.69
C ILE A 383 -8.52 15.61 -31.65
N GLU A 384 -8.93 16.31 -32.70
CA GLU A 384 -10.29 16.82 -32.86
C GLU A 384 -11.32 15.68 -32.81
N GLY A 385 -12.38 15.84 -32.01
CA GLY A 385 -13.40 14.80 -31.82
C GLY A 385 -13.10 13.73 -30.76
N VAL A 386 -11.92 13.76 -30.13
CA VAL A 386 -11.49 12.78 -29.10
C VAL A 386 -11.55 13.37 -27.69
N GLY A 387 -12.77 13.44 -27.15
CA GLY A 387 -13.01 13.90 -25.77
C GLY A 387 -12.49 12.94 -24.68
N PRO A 388 -12.46 13.39 -23.40
CA PRO A 388 -11.88 12.62 -22.28
C PRO A 388 -12.48 11.22 -22.08
N LYS A 389 -13.78 11.04 -22.33
CA LYS A 389 -14.46 9.72 -22.25
C LYS A 389 -13.94 8.74 -23.31
N ARG A 390 -13.79 9.20 -24.56
CA ARG A 390 -13.27 8.40 -25.68
C ARG A 390 -11.79 8.06 -25.48
N ARG A 391 -10.99 8.99 -24.93
CA ARG A 391 -9.58 8.74 -24.57
C ARG A 391 -9.42 7.62 -23.55
N GLN A 392 -10.21 7.67 -22.49
CA GLN A 392 -10.16 6.64 -21.46
C GLN A 392 -10.60 5.27 -22.00
N ALA A 393 -11.61 5.24 -22.87
CA ALA A 393 -12.05 4.02 -23.55
C ALA A 393 -10.95 3.43 -24.44
N LEU A 394 -10.28 4.26 -25.27
CA LEU A 394 -9.16 3.86 -26.12
C LEU A 394 -8.01 3.25 -25.30
N LEU A 395 -7.55 3.94 -24.25
CA LEU A 395 -6.45 3.45 -23.41
C LEU A 395 -6.81 2.18 -22.63
N LYS A 396 -8.05 2.06 -22.17
CA LYS A 396 -8.51 0.87 -21.42
C LYS A 396 -8.66 -0.34 -22.34
N TYR A 397 -9.21 -0.15 -23.54
CA TYR A 397 -9.47 -1.23 -24.48
C TYR A 397 -8.18 -1.72 -25.14
N MET A 398 -7.25 -0.81 -25.45
CA MET A 398 -5.97 -1.15 -26.08
C MET A 398 -4.89 -1.57 -25.07
N GLY A 399 -5.13 -1.40 -23.76
CA GLY A 399 -4.14 -1.76 -22.72
C GLY A 399 -3.04 -0.72 -22.49
N GLY A 400 -3.09 0.43 -23.15
CA GLY A 400 -2.17 1.55 -22.94
C GLY A 400 -1.92 2.37 -24.21
N LEU A 401 -1.15 3.45 -24.08
CA LEU A 401 -0.82 4.33 -25.21
C LEU A 401 0.13 3.65 -26.21
N GLN A 402 1.00 2.76 -25.71
CA GLN A 402 2.02 2.09 -26.52
C GLN A 402 1.41 1.07 -27.47
N GLU A 403 0.42 0.32 -26.99
CA GLU A 403 -0.38 -0.60 -27.81
C GLU A 403 -1.29 0.16 -28.78
N LEU A 404 -1.90 1.27 -28.33
CA LEU A 404 -2.70 2.13 -29.22
C LEU A 404 -1.87 2.72 -30.39
N LYS A 405 -0.57 2.99 -30.20
CA LYS A 405 0.33 3.43 -31.29
C LYS A 405 0.66 2.32 -32.31
N ARG A 406 0.54 1.06 -31.90
CA ARG A 406 0.80 -0.13 -32.74
C ARG A 406 -0.45 -0.66 -33.41
N ALA A 407 -1.61 -0.34 -32.84
CA ALA A 407 -2.91 -0.80 -33.32
C ALA A 407 -3.22 -0.31 -34.75
N SER A 408 -3.88 -1.16 -35.53
CA SER A 408 -4.38 -0.79 -36.86
C SER A 408 -5.63 0.11 -36.74
N VAL A 409 -5.98 0.81 -37.83
CA VAL A 409 -7.23 1.60 -37.89
C VAL A 409 -8.46 0.74 -37.55
N GLU A 410 -8.46 -0.51 -38.01
CA GLU A 410 -9.54 -1.48 -37.77
C GLU A 410 -9.65 -1.86 -36.29
N GLU A 411 -8.52 -1.97 -35.59
CA GLU A 411 -8.48 -2.27 -34.15
C GLU A 411 -8.93 -1.06 -33.31
N ILE A 412 -8.55 0.15 -33.71
CA ILE A 412 -8.99 1.39 -33.07
C ILE A 412 -10.50 1.59 -33.25
N ALA A 413 -11.05 1.23 -34.42
CA ALA A 413 -12.49 1.31 -34.70
C ALA A 413 -13.34 0.31 -33.91
N LYS A 414 -12.74 -0.77 -33.37
CA LYS A 414 -13.44 -1.73 -32.48
C LYS A 414 -13.71 -1.14 -31.08
N VAL A 415 -13.10 -0.01 -30.73
CA VAL A 415 -13.32 0.63 -29.43
C VAL A 415 -14.72 1.25 -29.38
N PRO A 416 -15.55 0.91 -28.37
CA PRO A 416 -16.90 1.44 -28.25
C PRO A 416 -16.94 2.97 -28.27
N GLY A 417 -17.72 3.53 -29.20
CA GLY A 417 -17.91 4.97 -29.36
C GLY A 417 -16.87 5.69 -30.25
N ILE A 418 -16.04 4.93 -30.98
CA ILE A 418 -15.13 5.41 -32.03
C ILE A 418 -15.67 4.98 -33.39
N SER A 419 -15.95 5.93 -34.29
CA SER A 419 -16.29 5.63 -35.69
C SER A 419 -15.03 5.30 -36.48
N HIS A 420 -15.18 4.63 -37.63
CA HIS A 420 -14.05 4.34 -38.52
C HIS A 420 -13.31 5.62 -38.96
N SER A 421 -14.07 6.68 -39.30
CA SER A 421 -13.51 7.99 -39.63
C SER A 421 -12.68 8.61 -38.49
N LEU A 422 -13.11 8.45 -37.24
CA LEU A 422 -12.38 8.94 -36.08
C LEU A 422 -11.14 8.08 -35.79
N ALA A 423 -11.21 6.77 -36.05
CA ALA A 423 -10.08 5.86 -35.91
C ALA A 423 -8.95 6.20 -36.88
N GLU A 424 -9.26 6.59 -38.12
CA GLU A 424 -8.27 7.06 -39.10
C GLU A 424 -7.56 8.33 -38.62
N ILE A 425 -8.32 9.32 -38.14
CA ILE A 425 -7.76 10.56 -37.58
C ILE A 425 -6.85 10.26 -36.39
N ILE A 426 -7.27 9.36 -35.49
CA ILE A 426 -6.47 8.95 -34.33
C ILE A 426 -5.18 8.26 -34.77
N PHE A 427 -5.27 7.33 -35.70
CA PHE A 427 -4.11 6.58 -36.22
C PHE A 427 -3.09 7.50 -36.89
N GLN A 428 -3.56 8.46 -37.70
CA GLN A 428 -2.68 9.45 -38.34
C GLN A 428 -2.00 10.36 -37.31
N ALA A 429 -2.76 10.87 -36.34
CA ALA A 429 -2.23 11.75 -35.29
C ALA A 429 -1.20 11.06 -34.37
N LEU A 430 -1.26 9.73 -34.24
CA LEU A 430 -0.34 8.94 -33.40
C LEU A 430 0.92 8.46 -34.14
N LYS A 431 0.94 8.54 -35.48
CA LYS A 431 2.08 8.21 -36.35
C LYS A 431 2.96 9.40 -36.73
N GLN A 432 2.51 10.63 -36.46
CA GLN A 432 3.37 11.81 -36.37
C GLN A 432 4.12 11.79 -35.03
#